data_AF-A0AAE0VYZ7-F1
#
_entry.id   AF-A0AAE0VYZ7-F1
#
_cell.length_a   1.000
_cell.length_b   1.000
_cell.length_c   1.000
_cell.angle_alpha   90.00
_cell.angle_beta   90.00
_cell.angle_gamma   90.00
#
_symmetry.space_group_name_H-M   'P 1'
#
loop_
_entity.id
_entity.type
_entity.pdbx_description
1 polymer ?
#
loop_
_entity_poly.entity_id
_entity_poly.type
_entity_poly.pdbx_seq_one_letter_code
_entity_poly.pdbx_strand_id
1 'polypeptide(L)'
;MRFQFSAELQLEGDACRQISINHVCMSADKYLAGHSTITHSCGHVQSVPSSLRSASGIGPNGLSNFYQKYTEAYGIPVVASERVSDGALKRACYVLRFLLADHSGVREWFYKMSGRVAVVGTNEGTTDIPEHHFLDDSWNARARGLGATEQAPVSSGGEENLLCLTNDRYRPEDIFLHELSHAVHILGAKYAISGWDSRLQQVYNHAKSSGLWSSTYALTNYVEYFAEGAQSFFNCNDYAHPPNGIHNEINTHDKLRQYDPQLFHLISEVFPCGNTYLKRCESNRDKENAQVLRMNCDHHTGSGTGGHTITTPSSAKLSEIRRRPAKDRVHYSCDKTNTGDRWCTYLLQQRDARTLVLTSISTVRAGVTLENAQRTRVTCWFTARKAALYVLPNLAQIRTNYAAVGRIMENAPKTPEQVSENSGRD
;
A
#
# COMPACT_ATOMS: atom_id res chain seq x y z
N MET A 1 22.99 27.74 12.23
CA MET A 1 21.71 28.35 12.65
C MET A 1 21.16 27.57 13.83
N ARG A 2 20.73 28.26 14.90
CA ARG A 2 19.93 27.66 15.97
C ARG A 2 18.46 28.00 15.66
N PHE A 3 17.59 27.01 15.59
CA PHE A 3 16.14 27.22 15.55
C PHE A 3 15.58 26.92 16.93
N GLN A 4 14.77 27.83 17.46
CA GLN A 4 14.08 27.69 18.74
C GLN A 4 12.58 27.68 18.46
N PHE A 5 11.90 26.62 18.86
CA PHE A 5 10.44 26.58 18.93
C PHE A 5 10.05 26.42 20.40
N SER A 6 9.11 27.24 20.87
CA SER A 6 8.53 27.14 22.21
C SER A 6 7.03 26.91 22.02
N ALA A 7 6.49 25.88 22.65
CA ALA A 7 5.04 25.67 22.77
C ALA A 7 4.69 25.64 24.26
N GLU A 8 3.70 26.44 24.67
CA GLU A 8 3.15 26.44 26.03
C GLU A 8 1.94 25.51 26.07
N LEU A 9 1.99 24.49 26.94
CA LEU A 9 0.87 23.61 27.24
C LEU A 9 0.47 23.83 28.70
N GLN A 10 -0.75 24.31 28.91
CA GLN A 10 -1.34 24.48 30.24
C GLN A 10 -2.12 23.22 30.58
N LEU A 11 -1.64 22.45 31.57
CA LEU A 11 -2.31 21.26 32.09
C LEU A 11 -3.06 21.66 33.36
N GLU A 12 -4.38 21.56 33.36
CA GLU A 12 -5.19 21.56 34.59
C GLU A 12 -5.62 20.13 34.92
N GLY A 13 -5.36 19.68 36.16
CA GLY A 13 -6.00 18.51 36.77
C GLY A 13 -5.19 17.20 36.73
N ASP A 14 -5.07 16.58 37.90
CA ASP A 14 -4.27 15.40 38.23
C ASP A 14 -4.64 14.11 37.47
N ALA A 15 -3.79 13.66 36.54
CA ALA A 15 -3.65 12.24 36.16
C ALA A 15 -2.36 11.98 35.37
N CYS A 16 -1.25 11.72 36.07
CA CYS A 16 -0.02 11.24 35.44
C CYS A 16 -0.14 9.71 35.20
N ARG A 17 -0.55 9.28 34.01
CA ARG A 17 -0.46 7.87 33.55
C ARG A 17 0.66 7.71 32.52
N GLN A 18 1.48 6.69 32.72
CA GLN A 18 2.58 6.25 31.84
C GLN A 18 2.19 6.28 30.35
N ILE A 19 2.82 7.17 29.59
CA ILE A 19 2.81 7.12 28.13
C ILE A 19 4.06 6.34 27.71
N SER A 20 3.84 5.16 27.13
CA SER A 20 4.87 4.43 26.39
C SER A 20 5.29 5.27 25.19
N ILE A 21 6.54 5.76 25.21
CA ILE A 21 7.13 6.55 24.12
C ILE A 21 7.48 5.61 22.96
N ASN A 22 6.46 5.18 22.22
CA ASN A 22 6.58 4.65 20.86
C ASN A 22 5.61 5.33 19.88
N HIS A 23 4.77 6.25 20.37
CA HIS A 23 4.05 7.18 19.49
C HIS A 23 4.92 8.41 19.30
N VAL A 24 5.71 8.41 18.22
CA VAL A 24 6.06 9.67 17.58
C VAL A 24 4.73 10.33 17.25
N CYS A 25 4.49 11.53 17.79
CA CYS A 25 3.39 12.39 17.33
C CYS A 25 3.61 12.65 15.84
N MET A 26 3.06 11.77 15.00
CA MET A 26 2.81 12.05 13.59
C MET A 26 1.88 13.26 13.60
N SER A 27 2.21 14.31 12.85
CA SER A 27 1.37 15.50 12.78
C SER A 27 -0.08 15.08 12.50
N ALA A 28 -0.99 15.40 13.42
CA ALA A 28 -2.40 15.01 13.35
C ALA A 28 -3.08 15.48 12.06
N ASP A 29 -2.46 16.42 11.35
CA ASP A 29 -2.98 17.02 10.11
C ASP A 29 -2.70 16.19 8.83
N LYS A 30 -1.90 15.11 8.89
CA LYS A 30 -1.55 14.31 7.69
C LYS A 30 -2.61 13.26 7.34
N TYR A 31 -3.35 12.76 8.33
CA TYR A 31 -4.26 11.62 8.17
C TYR A 31 -5.71 12.03 8.46
N LEU A 32 -6.64 11.41 7.76
CA LEU A 32 -8.05 11.63 7.98
C LEU A 32 -8.43 11.22 9.41
N ALA A 33 -9.10 12.11 10.13
CA ALA A 33 -9.62 11.83 11.47
C ALA A 33 -10.75 10.79 11.42
N GLY A 34 -10.94 10.06 12.51
CA GLY A 34 -11.99 9.04 12.63
C GLY A 34 -11.47 7.62 12.32
N HIS A 35 -12.42 6.74 12.02
CA HIS A 35 -12.21 5.31 11.85
C HIS A 35 -13.02 4.79 10.68
N SER A 36 -12.48 3.79 9.99
CA SER A 36 -13.23 3.00 9.03
C SER A 36 -14.42 2.31 9.72
N THR A 37 -15.54 2.19 9.00
CA THR A 37 -16.71 1.47 9.52
C THR A 37 -16.70 0.00 9.08
N ILE A 38 -17.73 -0.75 9.46
CA ILE A 38 -18.00 -2.11 8.96
C ILE A 38 -19.23 -2.17 8.06
N THR A 39 -19.82 -1.02 7.74
CA THR A 39 -21.04 -0.89 6.94
C THR A 39 -20.71 -0.45 5.53
N HIS A 40 -21.69 -0.50 4.63
CA HIS A 40 -21.56 0.06 3.29
C HIS A 40 -22.91 0.53 2.77
N SER A 41 -22.88 1.39 1.77
CA SER A 41 -24.06 1.85 1.03
C SER A 41 -24.05 1.41 -0.44
N CYS A 42 -23.21 0.44 -0.83
CA CYS A 42 -22.99 0.06 -2.25
C CYS A 42 -24.24 -0.16 -3.11
N GLY A 43 -25.40 -0.51 -2.55
CA GLY A 43 -26.66 -0.63 -3.30
C GLY A 43 -27.33 0.71 -3.67
N HIS A 44 -26.90 1.81 -3.05
CA HIS A 44 -27.48 3.14 -3.14
C HIS A 44 -26.47 4.17 -3.67
N VAL A 45 -26.81 4.79 -4.79
CA VAL A 45 -26.05 5.89 -5.41
C VAL A 45 -26.79 7.19 -5.14
N GLN A 46 -26.08 8.21 -4.68
CA GLN A 46 -26.62 9.50 -4.29
C GLN A 46 -25.68 10.64 -4.72
N SER A 47 -26.09 11.88 -4.47
CA SER A 47 -25.22 13.05 -4.66
C SER A 47 -24.06 13.05 -3.65
N VAL A 48 -22.90 13.57 -4.05
CA VAL A 48 -21.74 13.70 -3.15
C VAL A 48 -22.09 14.56 -1.93
N PRO A 49 -21.92 14.05 -0.69
CA PRO A 49 -22.12 14.83 0.52
C PRO A 49 -21.28 16.10 0.57
N SER A 50 -21.87 17.22 1.01
CA SER A 50 -21.18 18.52 1.08
C SER A 50 -19.97 18.51 2.02
N SER A 51 -19.99 17.68 3.07
CA SER A 51 -18.87 17.51 4.00
C SER A 51 -17.60 17.03 3.28
N LEU A 52 -17.73 16.14 2.29
CA LEU A 52 -16.63 15.58 1.52
C LEU A 52 -16.07 16.54 0.46
N ARG A 53 -16.68 17.72 0.26
CA ARG A 53 -16.18 18.75 -0.66
C ARG A 53 -15.00 19.55 -0.09
N SER A 54 -14.68 19.36 1.18
CA SER A 54 -13.61 20.07 1.87
C SER A 54 -12.45 19.13 2.20
N ALA A 55 -11.24 19.70 2.32
CA ALA A 55 -10.05 18.98 2.79
C ALA A 55 -10.25 18.29 4.16
N SER A 56 -11.10 18.87 5.02
CA SER A 56 -11.42 18.29 6.33
C SER A 56 -12.29 17.03 6.24
N GLY A 57 -13.08 16.90 5.17
CA GLY A 57 -13.91 15.71 4.92
C GLY A 57 -13.15 14.60 4.19
N ILE A 58 -12.26 14.95 3.26
CA ILE A 58 -11.32 14.02 2.64
C ILE A 58 -10.10 14.76 2.08
N GLY A 59 -8.91 14.29 2.44
CA GLY A 59 -7.67 14.94 2.07
C GLY A 59 -7.21 14.64 0.62
N PRO A 60 -6.29 15.47 0.08
CA PRO A 60 -5.82 16.74 0.64
C PRO A 60 -6.74 17.93 0.34
N ASN A 61 -7.63 17.83 -0.66
CA ASN A 61 -8.36 18.99 -1.22
C ASN A 61 -9.90 18.86 -1.16
N GLY A 62 -10.44 17.75 -0.66
CA GLY A 62 -11.85 17.41 -0.83
C GLY A 62 -12.16 16.83 -2.22
N LEU A 63 -13.40 16.38 -2.42
CA LEU A 63 -13.90 15.88 -3.69
C LEU A 63 -14.31 17.04 -4.61
N SER A 64 -13.61 17.17 -5.75
CA SER A 64 -13.93 18.13 -6.81
C SER A 64 -15.39 18.07 -7.26
N ASN A 65 -15.94 19.22 -7.67
CA ASN A 65 -17.28 19.33 -8.29
C ASN A 65 -17.41 18.54 -9.60
N PHE A 66 -16.34 17.98 -10.15
CA PHE A 66 -16.43 16.97 -11.20
C PHE A 66 -17.27 15.76 -10.74
N TYR A 67 -17.05 15.30 -9.51
CA TYR A 67 -17.78 14.18 -8.95
C TYR A 67 -19.20 14.60 -8.60
N GLN A 68 -20.19 13.91 -9.15
CA GLN A 68 -21.62 14.16 -8.91
C GLN A 68 -22.32 12.95 -8.29
N LYS A 69 -21.79 11.75 -8.49
CA LYS A 69 -22.32 10.51 -7.92
C LYS A 69 -21.42 9.97 -6.83
N TYR A 70 -22.04 9.41 -5.79
CA TYR A 70 -21.38 8.90 -4.60
C TYR A 70 -22.08 7.65 -4.07
N THR A 71 -21.26 6.70 -3.61
CA THR A 71 -21.61 5.66 -2.66
C THR A 71 -20.38 5.38 -1.80
N GLU A 72 -20.47 4.48 -0.82
CA GLU A 72 -19.32 4.14 0.03
C GLU A 72 -19.33 2.69 0.51
N ALA A 73 -18.13 2.23 0.84
CA ALA A 73 -17.95 1.10 1.72
C ALA A 73 -17.00 1.50 2.85
N TYR A 74 -17.36 1.19 4.09
CA TYR A 74 -16.51 1.39 5.26
C TYR A 74 -16.15 2.85 5.56
N GLY A 75 -16.96 3.81 5.10
CA GLY A 75 -16.66 5.25 5.15
C GLY A 75 -15.69 5.71 4.06
N ILE A 76 -15.33 4.85 3.11
CA ILE A 76 -14.41 5.14 2.01
C ILE A 76 -15.21 5.48 0.75
N PRO A 77 -15.03 6.68 0.17
CA PRO A 77 -15.80 7.13 -0.98
C PRO A 77 -15.56 6.33 -2.26
N VAL A 78 -16.65 6.09 -2.99
CA VAL A 78 -16.68 5.62 -4.37
C VAL A 78 -17.44 6.66 -5.19
N VAL A 79 -16.74 7.31 -6.11
CA VAL A 79 -17.22 8.53 -6.78
C VAL A 79 -17.12 8.45 -8.29
N ALA A 80 -17.96 9.22 -8.97
CA ALA A 80 -17.84 9.45 -10.41
C ALA A 80 -18.54 10.74 -10.83
N SER A 81 -18.35 11.11 -12.10
CA SER A 81 -19.15 12.14 -12.75
C SER A 81 -20.63 11.72 -12.87
N GLU A 82 -21.47 12.64 -13.31
CA GLU A 82 -22.88 12.36 -13.61
C GLU A 82 -23.07 11.39 -14.78
N ARG A 83 -22.08 11.29 -15.67
CA ARG A 83 -22.16 10.52 -16.93
C ARG A 83 -22.01 9.02 -16.73
N VAL A 84 -21.33 8.61 -15.66
CA VAL A 84 -21.10 7.20 -15.33
C VAL A 84 -22.40 6.54 -14.87
N SER A 85 -22.68 5.32 -15.31
CA SER A 85 -23.85 4.59 -14.86
C SER A 85 -23.76 4.22 -13.37
N ASP A 86 -24.91 4.19 -12.71
CA ASP A 86 -24.99 3.75 -11.31
C ASP A 86 -24.48 2.30 -11.17
N GLY A 87 -24.71 1.45 -12.18
CA GLY A 87 -24.22 0.08 -12.20
C GLY A 87 -22.69 0.00 -12.06
N ALA A 88 -21.95 0.89 -12.70
CA ALA A 88 -20.48 0.90 -12.59
C ALA A 88 -20.04 1.32 -11.18
N LEU A 89 -20.68 2.34 -10.61
CA LEU A 89 -20.43 2.77 -9.23
C LEU A 89 -20.70 1.67 -8.19
N LYS A 90 -21.83 0.97 -8.33
CA LYS A 90 -22.20 -0.14 -7.44
C LYS A 90 -21.19 -1.29 -7.54
N ARG A 91 -20.71 -1.59 -8.77
CA ARG A 91 -19.66 -2.60 -8.96
C ARG A 91 -18.35 -2.17 -8.32
N ALA A 92 -17.91 -0.94 -8.55
CA ALA A 92 -16.67 -0.43 -7.97
C ALA A 92 -16.71 -0.47 -6.44
N CYS A 93 -17.86 -0.12 -5.85
CA CYS A 93 -18.11 -0.26 -4.42
C CYS A 93 -18.06 -1.70 -3.93
N TYR A 94 -18.61 -2.65 -4.70
CA TYR A 94 -18.49 -4.07 -4.38
C TYR A 94 -17.03 -4.52 -4.31
N VAL A 95 -16.19 -4.16 -5.29
CA VAL A 95 -14.77 -4.56 -5.31
C VAL A 95 -14.03 -3.96 -4.11
N LEU A 96 -14.26 -2.69 -3.79
CA LEU A 96 -13.72 -2.04 -2.60
C LEU A 96 -14.17 -2.73 -1.31
N ARG A 97 -15.47 -2.98 -1.19
CA ARG A 97 -16.08 -3.69 -0.06
C ARG A 97 -15.44 -5.05 0.13
N PHE A 98 -15.22 -5.77 -0.97
CA PHE A 98 -14.63 -7.11 -0.97
C PHE A 98 -13.16 -7.08 -0.54
N LEU A 99 -12.32 -6.26 -1.18
CA LEU A 99 -10.88 -6.24 -0.91
C LEU A 99 -10.53 -5.69 0.49
N LEU A 100 -11.39 -4.88 1.09
CA LEU A 100 -11.15 -4.33 2.44
C LEU A 100 -11.95 -5.06 3.55
N ALA A 101 -12.64 -6.15 3.23
CA ALA A 101 -13.42 -6.91 4.21
C ALA A 101 -12.53 -7.60 5.24
N ASP A 102 -11.48 -8.26 4.74
CA ASP A 102 -10.79 -9.30 5.48
C ASP A 102 -9.91 -8.78 6.62
N HIS A 103 -9.13 -7.73 6.37
CA HIS A 103 -8.13 -7.24 7.30
C HIS A 103 -8.50 -5.85 7.83
N SER A 104 -8.86 -5.78 9.11
CA SER A 104 -9.34 -4.55 9.75
C SER A 104 -8.32 -3.42 9.76
N GLY A 105 -7.05 -3.72 10.07
CA GLY A 105 -5.95 -2.76 10.04
C GLY A 105 -5.68 -2.18 8.64
N VAL A 106 -5.75 -3.01 7.59
CA VAL A 106 -5.56 -2.56 6.19
C VAL A 106 -6.66 -1.58 5.80
N ARG A 107 -7.91 -1.91 6.11
CA ARG A 107 -9.07 -1.04 5.87
C ARG A 107 -8.97 0.29 6.62
N GLU A 108 -8.56 0.25 7.89
CA GLU A 108 -8.40 1.43 8.73
C GLU A 108 -7.35 2.40 8.18
N TRP A 109 -6.21 1.87 7.72
CA TRP A 109 -5.17 2.69 7.10
C TRP A 109 -5.58 3.23 5.74
N PHE A 110 -6.28 2.43 4.92
CA PHE A 110 -6.84 2.91 3.66
C PHE A 110 -7.74 4.14 3.88
N TYR A 111 -8.61 4.10 4.89
CA TYR A 111 -9.44 5.23 5.31
C TYR A 111 -8.61 6.44 5.76
N LYS A 112 -7.67 6.23 6.69
CA LYS A 112 -6.81 7.31 7.24
C LYS A 112 -5.95 7.99 6.19
N MET A 113 -5.57 7.27 5.14
CA MET A 113 -4.83 7.80 4.01
C MET A 113 -5.70 8.60 3.03
N SER A 114 -6.97 8.88 3.37
CA SER A 114 -7.94 9.53 2.47
C SER A 114 -8.16 8.75 1.17
N GLY A 115 -8.02 7.42 1.24
CA GLY A 115 -8.24 6.52 0.13
C GLY A 115 -9.65 6.67 -0.44
N ARG A 116 -9.77 6.54 -1.76
CA ARG A 116 -11.05 6.59 -2.48
C ARG A 116 -10.95 5.88 -3.82
N VAL A 117 -12.12 5.62 -4.40
CA VAL A 117 -12.27 5.02 -5.72
C VAL A 117 -12.96 6.00 -6.66
N ALA A 118 -12.47 6.12 -7.89
CA ALA A 118 -13.12 6.87 -8.95
C ALA A 118 -13.44 5.99 -10.16
N VAL A 119 -14.63 6.13 -10.74
CA VAL A 119 -14.96 5.45 -12.00
C VAL A 119 -14.76 6.40 -13.17
N VAL A 120 -14.03 5.94 -14.19
CA VAL A 120 -13.84 6.68 -15.45
C VAL A 120 -14.94 6.27 -16.43
N GLY A 121 -15.79 7.20 -16.84
CA GLY A 121 -16.87 6.91 -17.80
C GLY A 121 -16.35 6.46 -19.16
N THR A 122 -17.19 5.79 -19.95
CA THR A 122 -16.79 5.27 -21.28
C THR A 122 -16.42 6.39 -22.27
N ASN A 123 -16.91 7.62 -22.04
CA ASN A 123 -16.64 8.81 -22.84
C ASN A 123 -15.72 9.81 -22.11
N GLU A 124 -15.03 9.37 -21.07
CA GLU A 124 -14.11 10.16 -20.26
C GLU A 124 -12.70 9.56 -20.36
N GLY A 125 -11.67 10.38 -20.29
CA GLY A 125 -10.28 9.98 -20.20
C GLY A 125 -9.82 9.75 -18.76
N THR A 126 -8.70 9.07 -18.60
CA THR A 126 -8.03 8.92 -17.30
C THR A 126 -7.66 10.27 -16.68
N THR A 127 -7.30 11.28 -17.49
CA THR A 127 -6.95 12.64 -17.03
C THR A 127 -8.17 13.52 -16.72
N ASP A 128 -9.38 13.06 -17.01
CA ASP A 128 -10.63 13.73 -16.56
C ASP A 128 -10.87 13.52 -15.05
N ILE A 129 -10.30 12.45 -14.49
CA ILE A 129 -10.28 12.25 -13.04
C ILE A 129 -9.43 13.38 -12.43
N PRO A 130 -10.00 14.22 -11.54
CA PRO A 130 -9.34 15.43 -11.04
C PRO A 130 -7.96 15.17 -10.42
N GLU A 131 -7.81 14.05 -9.71
CA GLU A 131 -6.56 13.63 -9.10
C GLU A 131 -5.49 13.20 -10.09
N HIS A 132 -5.84 12.90 -11.34
CA HIS A 132 -4.92 12.48 -12.40
C HIS A 132 -4.65 13.59 -13.42
N HIS A 133 -5.24 14.77 -13.26
CA HIS A 133 -5.16 15.87 -14.23
C HIS A 133 -3.73 16.39 -14.47
N PHE A 134 -2.78 16.05 -13.60
CA PHE A 134 -1.37 16.39 -13.77
C PHE A 134 -0.66 15.53 -14.83
N LEU A 135 -1.27 14.43 -15.28
CA LEU A 135 -0.74 13.54 -16.31
C LEU A 135 -0.95 14.13 -17.71
N ASP A 136 -0.10 13.73 -18.65
CA ASP A 136 -0.23 14.12 -20.06
C ASP A 136 -1.34 13.33 -20.78
N ASP A 137 -1.86 13.89 -21.88
CA ASP A 137 -3.00 13.31 -22.61
C ASP A 137 -2.76 11.91 -23.16
N SER A 138 -1.49 11.47 -23.32
CA SER A 138 -1.20 10.11 -23.80
C SER A 138 -1.72 9.05 -22.82
N TRP A 139 -1.92 9.41 -21.54
CA TRP A 139 -2.52 8.53 -20.53
C TRP A 139 -3.95 8.13 -20.83
N ASN A 140 -4.70 8.97 -21.57
CA ASN A 140 -6.07 8.65 -21.99
C ASN A 140 -6.11 7.49 -22.99
N ALA A 141 -5.09 7.36 -23.83
CA ALA A 141 -4.92 6.21 -24.71
C ALA A 141 -4.24 5.04 -23.99
N ARG A 142 -3.32 5.32 -23.05
CA ARG A 142 -2.49 4.31 -22.38
C ARG A 142 -3.27 3.47 -21.38
N ALA A 143 -4.11 4.07 -20.54
CA ALA A 143 -4.70 3.40 -19.39
C ALA A 143 -6.19 3.73 -19.25
N ARG A 144 -6.94 2.79 -18.66
CA ARG A 144 -8.34 2.97 -18.27
C ARG A 144 -8.56 2.82 -16.76
N GLY A 145 -7.49 2.67 -16.01
CA GLY A 145 -7.46 2.63 -14.56
C GLY A 145 -6.05 2.95 -14.09
N LEU A 146 -5.92 3.40 -12.85
CA LEU A 146 -4.65 3.66 -12.19
C LEU A 146 -4.75 3.31 -10.70
N GLY A 147 -3.68 2.73 -10.17
CA GLY A 147 -3.50 2.51 -8.75
C GLY A 147 -3.30 3.80 -7.97
N ALA A 148 -3.66 3.78 -6.70
CA ALA A 148 -3.49 4.94 -5.83
C ALA A 148 -2.02 5.17 -5.43
N THR A 149 -1.70 6.41 -5.11
CA THR A 149 -0.44 6.80 -4.45
C THR A 149 -0.72 7.51 -3.14
N GLU A 150 0.29 7.72 -2.30
CA GLU A 150 0.10 8.50 -1.07
C GLU A 150 -0.26 9.97 -1.33
N GLN A 151 0.16 10.52 -2.49
CA GLN A 151 -0.10 11.91 -2.89
C GLN A 151 -1.45 12.06 -3.60
N ALA A 152 -1.83 11.08 -4.41
CA ALA A 152 -3.12 10.96 -5.06
C ALA A 152 -3.79 9.66 -4.59
N PRO A 153 -4.45 9.66 -3.42
CA PRO A 153 -4.98 8.45 -2.79
C PRO A 153 -6.31 8.01 -3.44
N VAL A 154 -6.34 7.97 -4.77
CA VAL A 154 -7.46 7.46 -5.56
C VAL A 154 -7.00 6.30 -6.43
N SER A 155 -7.77 5.22 -6.42
CA SER A 155 -7.68 4.21 -7.47
C SER A 155 -8.81 4.42 -8.45
N SER A 156 -8.56 4.29 -9.75
CA SER A 156 -9.58 4.41 -10.78
C SER A 156 -9.71 3.19 -11.66
N GLY A 157 -10.90 3.02 -12.27
CA GLY A 157 -11.16 1.99 -13.26
C GLY A 157 -12.24 2.40 -14.25
N GLY A 158 -12.11 1.91 -15.47
CA GLY A 158 -13.02 2.20 -16.57
C GLY A 158 -14.36 1.54 -16.36
N GLU A 159 -15.42 2.29 -16.65
CA GLU A 159 -16.80 1.81 -16.63
C GLU A 159 -16.99 0.57 -17.51
N GLU A 160 -16.35 0.53 -18.68
CA GLU A 160 -16.42 -0.62 -19.59
C GLU A 160 -15.84 -1.90 -18.95
N ASN A 161 -14.78 -1.75 -18.15
CA ASN A 161 -14.21 -2.86 -17.40
C ASN A 161 -15.14 -3.27 -16.25
N LEU A 162 -15.56 -2.35 -15.40
CA LEU A 162 -16.48 -2.66 -14.29
C LEU A 162 -17.75 -3.38 -14.75
N LEU A 163 -18.31 -3.00 -15.90
CA LEU A 163 -19.55 -3.56 -16.42
C LEU A 163 -19.38 -4.76 -17.37
N CYS A 164 -18.15 -5.14 -17.71
CA CYS A 164 -17.88 -6.16 -18.72
C CYS A 164 -18.53 -5.87 -20.07
N LEU A 165 -18.43 -4.62 -20.50
CA LEU A 165 -18.93 -4.19 -21.81
C LEU A 165 -18.09 -4.79 -22.93
N THR A 166 -18.67 -4.84 -24.13
CA THR A 166 -18.02 -5.44 -25.30
C THR A 166 -16.85 -4.61 -25.83
N ASN A 167 -16.80 -3.32 -25.52
CA ASN A 167 -15.71 -2.42 -25.88
C ASN A 167 -14.58 -2.36 -24.84
N ASP A 168 -14.65 -3.19 -23.78
CA ASP A 168 -13.58 -3.33 -22.81
C ASP A 168 -12.36 -4.00 -23.46
N ARG A 169 -11.26 -3.26 -23.60
CA ARG A 169 -10.01 -3.81 -24.15
C ARG A 169 -9.29 -4.77 -23.19
N TYR A 170 -9.69 -4.81 -21.92
CA TYR A 170 -9.20 -5.72 -20.88
C TYR A 170 -10.25 -6.77 -20.50
N ARG A 171 -11.16 -7.11 -21.43
CA ARG A 171 -12.32 -7.97 -21.16
C ARG A 171 -12.02 -9.32 -20.46
N PRO A 172 -10.89 -10.00 -20.72
CA PRO A 172 -10.59 -11.27 -20.04
C PRO A 172 -10.26 -11.14 -18.55
N GLU A 173 -9.90 -9.96 -18.06
CA GLU A 173 -9.36 -9.75 -16.70
C GLU A 173 -10.11 -8.65 -15.92
N ASP A 174 -9.99 -8.64 -14.59
CA ASP A 174 -10.54 -7.55 -13.75
C ASP A 174 -9.45 -6.51 -13.47
N ILE A 175 -9.26 -5.56 -14.39
CA ILE A 175 -8.29 -4.48 -14.24
C ILE A 175 -8.63 -3.58 -13.07
N PHE A 176 -9.91 -3.32 -12.79
CA PHE A 176 -10.22 -2.52 -11.62
C PHE A 176 -9.78 -3.19 -10.31
N LEU A 177 -9.88 -4.52 -10.20
CA LEU A 177 -9.31 -5.25 -9.08
C LEU A 177 -7.78 -5.14 -9.02
N HIS A 178 -7.08 -5.15 -10.16
CA HIS A 178 -5.63 -4.87 -10.21
C HIS A 178 -5.29 -3.51 -9.62
N GLU A 179 -5.91 -2.45 -10.15
CA GLU A 179 -5.62 -1.08 -9.75
C GLU A 179 -6.00 -0.83 -8.28
N LEU A 180 -7.08 -1.44 -7.80
CA LEU A 180 -7.47 -1.32 -6.41
C LEU A 180 -6.55 -2.13 -5.49
N SER A 181 -5.93 -3.22 -5.98
CA SER A 181 -4.90 -3.95 -5.24
C SER A 181 -3.67 -3.09 -4.99
N HIS A 182 -3.25 -2.26 -5.95
CA HIS A 182 -2.21 -1.24 -5.71
C HIS A 182 -2.56 -0.32 -4.55
N ALA A 183 -3.81 0.16 -4.48
CA ALA A 183 -4.24 1.02 -3.39
C ALA A 183 -4.33 0.27 -2.05
N VAL A 184 -4.79 -0.98 -2.04
CA VAL A 184 -4.79 -1.84 -0.84
C VAL A 184 -3.38 -2.01 -0.30
N HIS A 185 -2.40 -2.23 -1.18
CA HIS A 185 -0.98 -2.27 -0.82
C HIS A 185 -0.54 -0.92 -0.25
N ILE A 186 -0.58 0.14 -1.07
CA ILE A 186 0.11 1.41 -0.80
C ILE A 186 -0.54 2.18 0.36
N LEU A 187 -1.87 2.19 0.43
CA LEU A 187 -2.62 2.95 1.44
C LEU A 187 -2.97 2.13 2.68
N GLY A 188 -3.00 0.80 2.58
CA GLY A 188 -3.43 -0.09 3.65
C GLY A 188 -2.29 -0.96 4.20
N ALA A 189 -1.94 -2.03 3.47
CA ALA A 189 -1.03 -3.09 3.92
C ALA A 189 0.34 -2.55 4.34
N LYS A 190 0.89 -1.59 3.60
CA LYS A 190 2.15 -0.90 3.94
C LYS A 190 2.18 -0.36 5.37
N TYR A 191 1.05 0.12 5.87
CA TYR A 191 0.93 0.74 7.19
C TYR A 191 0.37 -0.22 8.25
N ALA A 192 -0.45 -1.19 7.84
CA ALA A 192 -1.12 -2.13 8.72
C ALA A 192 -0.26 -3.35 9.08
N ILE A 193 0.54 -3.85 8.13
CA ILE A 193 1.24 -5.12 8.25
C ILE A 193 2.74 -4.86 8.46
N SER A 194 3.28 -5.38 9.57
CA SER A 194 4.67 -5.13 9.95
C SER A 194 5.67 -5.60 8.89
N GLY A 195 6.50 -4.67 8.43
CA GLY A 195 7.56 -4.95 7.45
C GLY A 195 7.07 -5.27 6.04
N TRP A 196 5.81 -4.97 5.71
CA TRP A 196 5.15 -5.34 4.45
C TRP A 196 6.01 -5.09 3.21
N ASP A 197 6.41 -3.84 2.94
CA ASP A 197 7.16 -3.49 1.73
C ASP A 197 8.51 -4.23 1.64
N SER A 198 9.22 -4.36 2.76
CA SER A 198 10.51 -5.07 2.78
C SER A 198 10.33 -6.55 2.46
N ARG A 199 9.29 -7.19 3.01
CA ARG A 199 8.97 -8.60 2.77
C ARG A 199 8.50 -8.83 1.34
N LEU A 200 7.62 -7.99 0.82
CA LEU A 200 7.16 -8.06 -0.56
C LEU A 200 8.32 -7.89 -1.55
N GLN A 201 9.21 -6.93 -1.30
CA GLN A 201 10.39 -6.71 -2.15
C GLN A 201 11.38 -7.89 -2.09
N GLN A 202 11.54 -8.52 -0.92
CA GLN A 202 12.35 -9.75 -0.79
C GLN A 202 11.75 -10.91 -1.60
N VAL A 203 10.44 -11.14 -1.50
CA VAL A 203 9.74 -12.21 -2.25
C VAL A 203 9.78 -11.95 -3.75
N TYR A 204 9.56 -10.70 -4.19
CA TYR A 204 9.74 -10.29 -5.59
C TYR A 204 11.15 -10.58 -6.11
N ASN A 205 12.20 -10.19 -5.36
CA ASN A 205 13.58 -10.43 -5.76
C ASN A 205 13.90 -11.93 -5.85
N HIS A 206 13.36 -12.73 -4.93
CA HIS A 206 13.46 -14.17 -4.98
C HIS A 206 12.81 -14.73 -6.26
N ALA A 207 11.54 -14.39 -6.52
CA ALA A 207 10.82 -14.83 -7.71
C ALA A 207 11.57 -14.49 -9.01
N LYS A 208 12.06 -13.26 -9.11
CA LYS A 208 12.89 -12.80 -10.24
C LYS A 208 14.17 -13.62 -10.39
N SER A 209 14.89 -13.88 -9.29
CA SER A 209 16.14 -14.66 -9.31
C SER A 209 15.92 -16.14 -9.62
N SER A 210 14.75 -16.68 -9.29
CA SER A 210 14.33 -18.06 -9.54
C SER A 210 13.68 -18.25 -10.92
N GLY A 211 13.59 -17.20 -11.73
CA GLY A 211 12.99 -17.25 -13.07
C GLY A 211 11.46 -17.33 -13.08
N LEU A 212 10.81 -17.17 -11.93
CA LEU A 212 9.35 -17.07 -11.85
C LEU A 212 8.89 -15.79 -12.55
N TRP A 213 7.70 -15.83 -13.15
CA TRP A 213 7.08 -14.69 -13.84
C TRP A 213 7.89 -14.13 -15.00
N SER A 214 8.85 -14.89 -15.53
CA SER A 214 9.63 -14.49 -16.71
C SER A 214 8.73 -14.13 -17.88
N SER A 215 9.03 -13.00 -18.54
CA SER A 215 8.26 -12.47 -19.68
C SER A 215 6.78 -12.15 -19.36
N THR A 216 6.52 -11.65 -18.16
CA THR A 216 5.19 -11.16 -17.73
C THR A 216 5.28 -9.74 -17.18
N TYR A 217 4.12 -9.07 -17.09
CA TYR A 217 4.00 -7.74 -16.52
C TYR A 217 4.31 -7.72 -15.01
N ALA A 218 4.05 -8.83 -14.32
CA ALA A 218 4.33 -9.00 -12.89
C ALA A 218 5.81 -8.74 -12.54
N LEU A 219 6.76 -8.93 -13.47
CA LEU A 219 8.18 -8.65 -13.21
C LEU A 219 8.61 -7.19 -13.43
N THR A 220 7.70 -6.29 -13.84
CA THR A 220 8.00 -4.87 -14.03
C THR A 220 8.57 -4.25 -12.76
N ASN A 221 7.92 -4.47 -11.62
CA ASN A 221 8.39 -4.09 -10.29
C ASN A 221 7.61 -4.85 -9.20
N TYR A 222 8.00 -4.71 -7.93
CA TYR A 222 7.38 -5.42 -6.81
C TYR A 222 5.93 -5.01 -6.51
N VAL A 223 5.48 -3.87 -7.01
CA VAL A 223 4.11 -3.35 -6.85
C VAL A 223 3.20 -4.04 -7.88
N GLU A 224 3.61 -4.10 -9.16
CA GLU A 224 2.90 -4.90 -10.20
C GLU A 224 2.86 -6.38 -9.83
N TYR A 225 3.94 -6.90 -9.28
CA TYR A 225 4.01 -8.28 -8.80
C TYR A 225 2.92 -8.62 -7.78
N PHE A 226 2.62 -7.70 -6.86
CA PHE A 226 1.53 -7.86 -5.90
C PHE A 226 0.16 -7.80 -6.59
N ALA A 227 -0.08 -6.82 -7.47
CA ALA A 227 -1.37 -6.63 -8.11
C ALA A 227 -1.73 -7.76 -9.09
N GLU A 228 -0.79 -8.19 -9.94
CA GLU A 228 -0.93 -9.36 -10.82
C GLU A 228 -1.17 -10.64 -10.01
N GLY A 229 -0.43 -10.81 -8.92
CA GLY A 229 -0.63 -11.90 -7.97
C GLY A 229 -2.03 -11.87 -7.35
N ALA A 230 -2.52 -10.70 -6.94
CA ALA A 230 -3.85 -10.54 -6.37
C ALA A 230 -4.96 -10.87 -7.40
N GLN A 231 -4.80 -10.45 -8.66
CA GLN A 231 -5.70 -10.86 -9.73
C GLN A 231 -5.72 -12.39 -9.87
N SER A 232 -4.56 -13.05 -9.90
CA SER A 232 -4.51 -14.52 -9.96
C SER A 232 -5.10 -15.17 -8.72
N PHE A 233 -4.86 -14.62 -7.53
CA PHE A 233 -5.42 -15.09 -6.26
C PHE A 233 -6.95 -15.09 -6.26
N PHE A 234 -7.59 -14.14 -6.95
CA PHE A 234 -9.04 -14.07 -7.11
C PHE A 234 -9.58 -14.65 -8.42
N ASN A 235 -8.74 -15.33 -9.21
CA ASN A 235 -9.09 -15.92 -10.51
C ASN A 235 -9.57 -14.88 -11.55
N CYS A 236 -8.97 -13.70 -11.52
CA CYS A 236 -9.30 -12.53 -12.31
C CYS A 236 -8.18 -12.07 -13.25
N ASN A 237 -7.09 -12.83 -13.36
CA ASN A 237 -6.02 -12.59 -14.31
C ASN A 237 -6.30 -13.35 -15.62
N ASP A 238 -5.77 -12.85 -16.74
CA ASP A 238 -5.88 -13.51 -18.04
C ASP A 238 -4.88 -14.66 -18.18
N TYR A 239 -5.21 -15.62 -19.04
CA TYR A 239 -4.36 -16.77 -19.34
C TYR A 239 -3.59 -16.55 -20.64
N ALA A 240 -2.27 -16.82 -20.61
CA ALA A 240 -1.47 -16.96 -21.83
C ALA A 240 -0.53 -18.16 -21.74
N HIS A 241 -0.41 -18.91 -22.84
CA HIS A 241 0.62 -19.93 -23.02
C HIS A 241 1.08 -19.93 -24.48
N PRO A 242 2.36 -19.67 -24.79
CA PRO A 242 3.43 -19.27 -23.87
C PRO A 242 3.21 -17.85 -23.28
N PRO A 243 4.04 -17.38 -22.32
CA PRO A 243 3.98 -16.01 -21.83
C PRO A 243 4.05 -14.98 -22.97
N ASN A 244 3.20 -13.96 -22.92
CA ASN A 244 3.01 -13.00 -24.03
C ASN A 244 3.64 -11.61 -23.76
N GLY A 245 4.49 -11.50 -22.74
CA GLY A 245 5.04 -10.22 -22.27
C GLY A 245 4.17 -9.54 -21.21
N ILE A 246 2.94 -9.99 -21.00
CA ILE A 246 1.99 -9.46 -20.01
C ILE A 246 1.55 -10.58 -19.06
N HIS A 247 0.93 -11.63 -19.59
CA HIS A 247 0.39 -12.76 -18.83
C HIS A 247 1.18 -14.05 -19.11
N ASN A 248 0.93 -15.05 -18.27
CA ASN A 248 1.36 -16.44 -18.41
C ASN A 248 0.24 -17.39 -17.99
N GLU A 249 0.56 -18.65 -17.67
CA GLU A 249 -0.43 -19.66 -17.32
C GLU A 249 -0.98 -19.48 -15.91
N ILE A 250 -0.36 -18.65 -15.06
CA ILE A 250 -0.59 -18.54 -13.61
C ILE A 250 -1.73 -17.55 -13.32
N ASN A 251 -2.90 -17.85 -13.87
CA ASN A 251 -4.04 -16.95 -13.87
C ASN A 251 -5.14 -17.28 -12.82
N THR A 252 -4.88 -18.25 -11.95
CA THR A 252 -5.85 -18.76 -10.97
C THR A 252 -5.23 -18.96 -9.60
N HIS A 253 -6.08 -19.01 -8.59
CA HIS A 253 -5.72 -19.15 -7.18
C HIS A 253 -4.84 -20.39 -6.93
N ASP A 254 -5.26 -21.53 -7.47
CA ASP A 254 -4.56 -22.80 -7.27
C ASP A 254 -3.23 -22.86 -8.02
N LYS A 255 -3.15 -22.26 -9.21
CA LYS A 255 -1.89 -22.16 -9.95
C LYS A 255 -0.91 -21.25 -9.24
N LEU A 256 -1.36 -20.09 -8.74
CA LEU A 256 -0.52 -19.17 -7.95
C LEU A 256 0.03 -19.86 -6.71
N ARG A 257 -0.83 -20.56 -5.95
CA ARG A 257 -0.44 -21.29 -4.73
C ARG A 257 0.68 -22.30 -5.00
N GLN A 258 0.64 -22.99 -6.13
CA GLN A 258 1.63 -24.01 -6.50
C GLN A 258 2.90 -23.40 -7.10
N TYR A 259 2.75 -22.37 -7.94
CA TYR A 259 3.83 -21.77 -8.70
C TYR A 259 4.68 -20.80 -7.87
N ASP A 260 4.03 -19.93 -7.10
CA ASP A 260 4.67 -18.91 -6.27
C ASP A 260 4.03 -18.90 -4.86
N PRO A 261 4.33 -19.92 -4.03
CA PRO A 261 3.76 -20.03 -2.70
C PRO A 261 4.15 -18.85 -1.79
N GLN A 262 5.29 -18.20 -2.03
CA GLN A 262 5.73 -17.05 -1.21
C GLN A 262 4.85 -15.83 -1.46
N LEU A 263 4.55 -15.50 -2.73
CA LEU A 263 3.59 -14.45 -3.05
C LEU A 263 2.19 -14.81 -2.56
N PHE A 264 1.77 -16.05 -2.77
CA PHE A 264 0.48 -16.54 -2.28
C PHE A 264 0.29 -16.31 -0.77
N HIS A 265 1.32 -16.61 0.03
CA HIS A 265 1.29 -16.40 1.48
C HIS A 265 1.22 -14.91 1.85
N LEU A 266 1.98 -14.03 1.18
CA LEU A 266 1.88 -12.59 1.43
C LEU A 266 0.48 -12.05 1.10
N ILE A 267 -0.09 -12.42 -0.04
CA ILE A 267 -1.45 -12.02 -0.43
C ILE A 267 -2.48 -12.53 0.61
N SER A 268 -2.27 -13.74 1.14
CA SER A 268 -3.14 -14.32 2.17
C SER A 268 -3.11 -13.56 3.50
N GLU A 269 -2.04 -12.82 3.82
CA GLU A 269 -2.02 -11.94 5.00
C GLU A 269 -2.97 -10.74 4.84
N VAL A 270 -3.17 -10.26 3.61
CA VAL A 270 -4.09 -9.16 3.31
C VAL A 270 -5.53 -9.67 3.21
N PHE A 271 -5.73 -10.86 2.66
CA PHE A 271 -7.06 -11.45 2.42
C PHE A 271 -7.28 -12.81 3.15
N PRO A 272 -7.20 -12.85 4.50
CA PRO A 272 -7.23 -14.10 5.26
C PRO A 272 -8.59 -14.78 5.40
N CYS A 273 -9.72 -14.15 5.06
CA CYS A 273 -11.04 -14.68 5.39
C CYS A 273 -11.51 -15.83 4.49
N GLY A 274 -10.85 -16.03 3.35
CA GLY A 274 -11.28 -17.02 2.35
C GLY A 274 -12.63 -16.67 1.71
N ASN A 275 -12.93 -15.38 1.58
CA ASN A 275 -14.12 -14.92 0.85
C ASN A 275 -14.00 -15.27 -0.66
N THR A 276 -15.12 -15.58 -1.31
CA THR A 276 -15.17 -15.83 -2.76
C THR A 276 -15.54 -14.57 -3.51
N TYR A 277 -14.69 -14.14 -4.43
CA TYR A 277 -14.96 -12.98 -5.29
C TYR A 277 -15.99 -13.30 -6.37
N LEU A 278 -16.97 -12.42 -6.56
CA LEU A 278 -17.92 -12.51 -7.66
C LEU A 278 -17.35 -11.77 -8.88
N LYS A 279 -17.05 -12.50 -9.95
CA LYS A 279 -16.46 -11.94 -11.17
C LYS A 279 -17.44 -11.02 -11.90
N ARG A 280 -16.92 -9.90 -12.43
CA ARG A 280 -17.71 -8.82 -13.06
C ARG A 280 -18.62 -9.28 -14.20
N CYS A 281 -18.14 -10.21 -15.03
CA CYS A 281 -18.86 -10.73 -16.20
C CYS A 281 -19.88 -11.84 -15.87
N GLU A 282 -19.80 -12.44 -14.68
CA GLU A 282 -20.59 -13.62 -14.27
C GLU A 282 -21.60 -13.27 -13.15
N SER A 283 -21.63 -12.00 -12.75
CA SER A 283 -22.40 -11.52 -11.61
C SER A 283 -23.37 -10.40 -12.01
N ASN A 284 -24.23 -10.01 -11.07
CA ASN A 284 -25.06 -8.82 -11.17
C ASN A 284 -25.00 -8.03 -9.86
N ARG A 285 -25.45 -6.77 -9.91
CA ARG A 285 -25.35 -5.84 -8.78
C ARG A 285 -26.14 -6.29 -7.55
N ASP A 286 -27.25 -7.01 -7.74
CA ASP A 286 -28.08 -7.51 -6.65
C ASP A 286 -27.35 -8.62 -5.87
N LYS A 287 -26.75 -9.59 -6.57
CA LYS A 287 -25.93 -10.66 -5.95
C LYS A 287 -24.72 -10.09 -5.22
N GLU A 288 -24.05 -9.11 -5.84
CA GLU A 288 -22.91 -8.42 -5.25
C GLU A 288 -23.29 -7.69 -3.96
N ASN A 289 -24.39 -6.92 -3.98
CA ASN A 289 -24.85 -6.19 -2.81
C ASN A 289 -25.37 -7.12 -1.70
N ALA A 290 -26.00 -8.23 -2.06
CA ALA A 290 -26.52 -9.22 -1.12
C ALA A 290 -25.45 -10.15 -0.54
N GLN A 291 -24.25 -10.22 -1.13
CA GLN A 291 -23.19 -11.09 -0.61
C GLN A 291 -22.81 -10.66 0.82
N VAL A 292 -22.88 -11.62 1.75
CA VAL A 292 -22.38 -11.49 3.11
C VAL A 292 -20.91 -11.92 3.14
N LEU A 293 -20.03 -11.00 3.47
CA LEU A 293 -18.58 -11.25 3.56
C LEU A 293 -18.20 -11.61 5.00
N ARG A 294 -17.25 -12.55 5.14
CA ARG A 294 -16.52 -12.70 6.40
C ARG A 294 -15.61 -11.48 6.57
N MET A 295 -15.50 -10.98 7.79
CA MET A 295 -14.81 -9.73 8.09
C MET A 295 -13.79 -9.94 9.21
N ASN A 296 -12.70 -9.15 9.19
CA ASN A 296 -11.73 -9.03 10.29
C ASN A 296 -11.06 -10.35 10.72
N CYS A 297 -10.63 -11.15 9.75
CA CYS A 297 -9.96 -12.43 9.98
C CYS A 297 -8.45 -12.28 10.27
N ASP A 298 -7.98 -11.04 10.43
CA ASP A 298 -6.58 -10.69 10.74
C ASP A 298 -6.14 -10.98 12.18
N HIS A 299 -7.09 -11.31 13.08
CA HIS A 299 -6.81 -11.55 14.50
C HIS A 299 -6.66 -13.03 14.90
N HIS A 300 -6.63 -13.95 13.95
CA HIS A 300 -6.51 -15.38 14.28
C HIS A 300 -5.08 -15.82 14.58
N THR A 301 -4.65 -15.53 15.81
CA THR A 301 -3.73 -16.39 16.55
C THR A 301 -4.56 -17.34 17.44
N GLY A 302 -4.59 -18.62 17.07
CA GLY A 302 -4.92 -19.78 17.92
C GLY A 302 -6.07 -19.69 18.93
N SER A 303 -7.29 -20.08 18.52
CA SER A 303 -8.24 -20.83 19.36
C SER A 303 -9.44 -21.24 18.51
N GLY A 304 -9.39 -22.42 17.92
CA GLY A 304 -10.49 -23.01 17.16
C GLY A 304 -10.24 -24.49 16.96
N THR A 305 -10.80 -25.30 17.85
CA THR A 305 -10.84 -26.76 17.78
C THR A 305 -11.54 -27.21 16.50
N GLY A 306 -10.75 -27.59 15.49
CA GLY A 306 -11.20 -28.28 14.28
C GLY A 306 -10.18 -29.36 13.96
N GLY A 307 -10.54 -30.62 14.22
CA GLY A 307 -9.64 -31.77 14.14
C GLY A 307 -9.09 -32.00 12.74
N HIS A 308 -7.77 -31.87 12.58
CA HIS A 308 -7.02 -32.61 11.59
C HIS A 308 -5.95 -33.44 12.30
N THR A 309 -6.18 -34.74 12.30
CA THR A 309 -5.29 -35.77 12.84
C THR A 309 -4.03 -35.83 11.97
N ILE A 310 -2.97 -35.15 12.40
CA ILE A 310 -1.61 -35.43 11.92
C ILE A 310 -1.05 -36.50 12.85
N THR A 311 -1.01 -37.73 12.36
CA THR A 311 -0.31 -38.86 12.98
C THR A 311 1.16 -38.53 13.15
N THR A 312 1.60 -38.40 14.41
CA THR A 312 3.02 -38.28 14.80
C THR A 312 3.62 -39.68 14.95
N PRO A 313 4.80 -39.97 14.36
CA PRO A 313 5.57 -41.15 14.73
C PRO A 313 6.20 -40.99 16.11
N SER A 314 6.31 -42.12 16.78
CA SER A 314 6.59 -42.34 18.19
C SER A 314 7.85 -41.69 18.77
N SER A 315 7.70 -41.29 20.03
CA SER A 315 8.71 -40.93 21.02
C SER A 315 9.90 -41.89 21.10
N ALA A 316 11.11 -41.35 20.96
CA ALA A 316 12.30 -41.92 21.59
C ALA A 316 13.32 -40.82 21.95
N LYS A 317 13.55 -40.70 23.27
CA LYS A 317 14.72 -40.13 23.97
C LYS A 317 15.06 -38.65 23.71
N LEU A 318 14.74 -37.83 24.71
CA LEU A 318 15.66 -36.80 25.25
C LEU A 318 15.22 -36.48 26.69
N SER A 319 15.70 -37.29 27.63
CA SER A 319 15.76 -36.96 29.04
C SER A 319 16.94 -36.02 29.30
N GLU A 320 16.74 -35.07 30.23
CA GLU A 320 17.70 -34.11 30.79
C GLU A 320 18.02 -32.85 29.98
N ILE A 321 17.16 -31.83 30.07
CA ILE A 321 17.63 -30.46 30.29
C ILE A 321 16.78 -29.81 31.40
N ARG A 322 17.43 -29.52 32.52
CA ARG A 322 16.90 -28.80 33.68
C ARG A 322 16.24 -27.47 33.26
N ARG A 323 15.07 -27.19 33.85
CA ARG A 323 14.40 -25.88 33.85
C ARG A 323 15.40 -24.76 34.19
N ARG A 324 15.55 -23.77 33.30
CA ARG A 324 16.06 -22.43 33.61
C ARG A 324 15.02 -21.39 33.18
N PRO A 325 14.60 -20.47 34.05
CA PRO A 325 13.78 -19.34 33.63
C PRO A 325 14.66 -18.33 32.88
N ALA A 326 14.23 -17.92 31.68
CA ALA A 326 14.82 -16.78 31.00
C ALA A 326 14.54 -15.51 31.82
N LYS A 327 15.60 -14.91 32.36
CA LYS A 327 15.59 -13.58 32.98
C LYS A 327 16.31 -12.63 32.03
N ASP A 328 15.58 -11.94 31.16
CA ASP A 328 16.06 -10.70 30.60
C ASP A 328 15.96 -9.62 31.68
N ARG A 329 17.04 -9.47 32.46
CA ARG A 329 17.20 -8.36 33.40
C ARG A 329 17.95 -7.24 32.68
N VAL A 330 17.28 -6.14 32.40
CA VAL A 330 17.92 -4.86 32.10
C VAL A 330 18.64 -4.40 33.37
N HIS A 331 19.95 -4.14 33.29
CA HIS A 331 20.71 -3.53 34.37
C HIS A 331 20.73 -2.01 34.21
N TYR A 332 20.27 -1.31 35.25
CA TYR A 332 20.37 0.13 35.38
C TYR A 332 21.54 0.47 36.31
N SER A 333 22.41 1.37 35.89
CA SER A 333 23.31 2.08 36.79
C SER A 333 23.09 3.57 36.57
N CYS A 334 22.77 4.30 37.64
CA CYS A 334 22.64 5.74 37.61
C CYS A 334 23.51 6.28 38.75
N ASP A 335 24.57 7.01 38.41
CA ASP A 335 25.41 7.68 39.40
C ASP A 335 24.82 9.03 39.76
N LYS A 336 24.84 9.35 41.06
CA LYS A 336 24.53 10.69 41.57
C LYS A 336 25.77 11.55 41.44
N THR A 337 25.68 12.67 40.74
CA THR A 337 26.66 13.76 40.90
C THR A 337 26.15 14.76 41.94
N ASN A 338 27.07 15.44 42.62
CA ASN A 338 26.80 16.38 43.73
C ASN A 338 26.04 17.67 43.33
N THR A 339 25.49 17.75 42.12
CA THR A 339 24.69 18.88 41.63
C THR A 339 23.21 18.54 41.43
N GLY A 340 22.77 17.33 41.77
CA GLY A 340 21.35 16.95 41.77
C GLY A 340 20.80 16.38 40.45
N ASP A 341 21.59 16.36 39.38
CA ASP A 341 21.20 15.74 38.10
C ASP A 341 21.48 14.22 38.10
N ARG A 342 20.54 13.42 37.56
CA ARG A 342 20.75 11.98 37.32
C ARG A 342 21.09 11.72 35.86
N TRP A 343 22.17 10.97 35.65
CA TRP A 343 22.57 10.47 34.33
C TRP A 343 22.46 8.94 34.33
N CYS A 344 21.81 8.37 33.30
CA CYS A 344 21.78 6.92 33.09
C CYS A 344 22.20 6.60 31.65
N THR A 345 23.12 5.65 31.47
CA THR A 345 23.72 5.29 30.18
C THR A 345 23.25 3.89 29.76
N TYR A 346 22.87 3.72 28.50
CA TYR A 346 22.50 2.43 27.91
C TYR A 346 23.70 1.79 27.20
N LEU A 347 24.03 0.55 27.52
CA LEU A 347 25.01 -0.26 26.78
C LEU A 347 24.29 -1.45 26.14
N LEU A 348 24.14 -1.42 24.81
CA LEU A 348 23.79 -2.60 24.01
C LEU A 348 25.06 -3.37 23.71
N GLN A 349 25.24 -4.52 24.36
CA GLN A 349 26.39 -5.39 24.15
C GLN A 349 26.05 -6.40 23.04
N GLN A 350 26.51 -6.16 21.81
CA GLN A 350 26.52 -7.18 20.76
C GLN A 350 27.77 -8.06 20.90
N ARG A 351 27.59 -9.38 20.83
CA ARG A 351 28.68 -10.35 20.69
C ARG A 351 28.70 -10.93 19.27
N ASP A 352 29.88 -10.87 18.68
CA ASP A 352 30.44 -11.56 17.50
C ASP A 352 29.88 -11.18 16.12
N ALA A 353 30.49 -10.29 15.31
CA ALA A 353 31.83 -10.19 14.67
C ALA A 353 31.97 -10.93 13.32
N ARG A 354 31.86 -10.20 12.20
CA ARG A 354 32.97 -9.90 11.26
C ARG A 354 32.54 -9.00 10.07
N THR A 355 33.26 -7.88 9.96
CA THR A 355 33.47 -6.95 8.82
C THR A 355 32.52 -5.74 8.65
N LEU A 356 33.10 -4.57 8.97
CA LEU A 356 32.60 -3.19 8.88
C LEU A 356 32.58 -2.63 7.45
N VAL A 357 31.59 -1.78 7.13
CA VAL A 357 31.81 -0.44 6.55
C VAL A 357 30.88 0.56 7.25
N LEU A 358 31.46 1.63 7.79
CA LEU A 358 30.82 2.72 8.53
C LEU A 358 30.36 3.85 7.59
N THR A 359 29.10 4.28 7.70
CA THR A 359 28.71 5.71 7.62
C THR A 359 27.65 6.01 8.70
N SER A 360 27.65 7.24 9.22
CA SER A 360 27.61 7.56 10.66
C SER A 360 26.25 7.82 11.33
N ILE A 361 26.28 7.60 12.64
CA ILE A 361 25.30 7.80 13.72
C ILE A 361 24.80 9.25 13.88
N SER A 362 23.50 9.44 14.10
CA SER A 362 22.91 10.64 14.71
C SER A 362 22.65 10.38 16.20
N THR A 363 23.36 11.05 17.11
CA THR A 363 23.06 11.02 18.55
C THR A 363 22.08 12.14 18.88
N VAL A 364 20.86 11.81 19.30
CA VAL A 364 19.88 12.77 19.82
C VAL A 364 20.16 12.98 21.32
N ARG A 365 20.35 14.23 21.76
CA ARG A 365 20.38 14.59 23.18
C ARG A 365 19.15 15.44 23.50
N ALA A 366 18.24 14.92 24.31
CA ALA A 366 17.18 15.69 24.93
C ALA A 366 17.55 15.95 26.40
N GLY A 367 17.44 17.20 26.86
CA GLY A 367 17.58 17.57 28.26
C GLY A 367 16.27 18.21 28.73
N VAL A 368 15.83 17.86 29.94
CA VAL A 368 14.64 18.45 30.58
C VAL A 368 15.15 19.30 31.74
N THR A 369 14.89 20.60 31.72
CA THR A 369 15.09 21.48 32.87
C THR A 369 13.75 21.72 33.56
N LEU A 370 13.69 21.41 34.85
CA LEU A 370 12.53 21.69 35.72
C LEU A 370 12.78 23.02 36.44
N GLU A 371 12.07 24.08 36.05
CA GLU A 371 12.03 25.32 36.83
C GLU A 371 10.67 25.43 37.55
N ASN A 372 10.70 25.11 38.85
CA ASN A 372 9.63 25.31 39.84
C ASN A 372 8.29 24.58 39.63
N ALA A 373 7.75 24.09 40.75
CA ALA A 373 6.73 23.05 40.84
C ALA A 373 5.30 23.39 40.34
N GLN A 374 5.13 24.40 39.48
CA GLN A 374 3.81 24.73 38.91
C GLN A 374 3.79 25.09 37.42
N ARG A 375 4.92 25.05 36.69
CA ARG A 375 4.92 25.16 35.20
C ARG A 375 6.06 24.36 34.58
N THR A 376 5.73 23.41 33.70
CA THR A 376 6.75 22.62 32.98
C THR A 376 7.04 23.27 31.62
N ARG A 377 8.26 23.79 31.43
CA ARG A 377 8.78 24.20 30.11
C ARG A 377 9.75 23.13 29.60
N VAL A 378 9.40 22.46 28.51
CA VAL A 378 10.30 21.51 27.84
C VAL A 378 11.05 22.24 26.73
N THR A 379 12.37 22.31 26.81
CA THR A 379 13.20 22.95 25.78
C THR A 379 14.17 21.91 25.20
N CYS A 380 14.03 21.59 23.91
CA CYS A 380 14.92 20.66 23.21
C CYS A 380 15.98 21.42 22.40
N TRP A 381 17.21 20.91 22.37
CA TRP A 381 18.32 21.50 21.60
C TRP A 381 18.91 20.50 20.61
N PHE A 382 19.35 21.00 19.46
CA PHE A 382 20.08 20.23 18.45
C PHE A 382 21.47 20.80 18.24
N THR A 383 22.49 19.96 18.17
CA THR A 383 23.86 20.35 17.77
C THR A 383 24.36 19.45 16.64
N ALA A 384 24.63 20.04 15.48
CA ALA A 384 25.35 19.38 14.39
C ALA A 384 26.85 19.71 14.49
N ARG A 385 27.73 18.71 14.43
CA ARG A 385 29.18 18.91 14.21
C ARG A 385 29.56 18.49 12.79
N LYS A 386 30.40 19.31 12.17
CA LYS A 386 30.90 19.23 10.77
C LYS A 386 31.41 17.84 10.39
N ALA A 387 31.05 17.38 9.19
CA ALA A 387 31.90 16.52 8.36
C ALA A 387 32.18 17.27 7.05
N ALA A 388 33.44 17.21 6.59
CA ALA A 388 34.03 18.09 5.60
C ALA A 388 33.53 17.85 4.16
N LEU A 389 33.42 18.96 3.40
CA LEU A 389 33.29 18.97 1.94
C LEU A 389 34.57 18.40 1.31
N TYR A 390 34.41 17.51 0.34
CA TYR A 390 35.31 17.39 -0.81
C TYR A 390 34.47 17.61 -2.08
N VAL A 391 34.94 18.51 -2.95
CA VAL A 391 34.35 18.90 -4.24
C VAL A 391 35.47 18.67 -5.28
N LEU A 392 35.32 17.84 -6.31
CA LEU A 392 34.88 18.09 -7.71
C LEU A 392 35.48 16.95 -8.59
N PRO A 393 35.16 16.76 -9.89
CA PRO A 393 34.03 17.25 -10.69
C PRO A 393 33.37 16.14 -11.57
N ASN A 394 32.05 16.20 -11.81
CA ASN A 394 31.54 16.09 -13.19
C ASN A 394 30.07 16.53 -13.31
N LEU A 395 29.89 17.61 -14.05
CA LEU A 395 28.63 18.25 -14.43
C LEU A 395 28.02 17.57 -15.67
N ALA A 396 27.52 16.33 -15.53
CA ALA A 396 26.87 15.64 -16.67
C ALA A 396 25.71 14.68 -16.32
N GLN A 397 25.17 14.70 -15.09
CA GLN A 397 24.11 13.74 -14.72
C GLN A 397 22.91 14.37 -13.98
N ILE A 398 22.54 15.57 -14.42
CA ILE A 398 21.21 16.16 -14.18
C ILE A 398 20.64 16.53 -15.54
N ARG A 399 20.39 15.50 -16.36
CA ARG A 399 19.57 15.55 -17.58
C ARG A 399 19.28 14.12 -18.10
N THR A 400 18.83 13.23 -17.21
CA THR A 400 18.26 11.93 -17.61
C THR A 400 17.50 11.31 -16.45
N ASN A 401 16.32 11.85 -16.16
CA ASN A 401 15.25 11.11 -15.45
C ASN A 401 13.88 11.28 -16.14
N TYR A 402 13.89 11.64 -17.42
CA TYR A 402 12.74 11.57 -18.32
C TYR A 402 13.21 10.99 -19.66
N ALA A 403 13.55 9.70 -19.67
CA ALA A 403 13.84 8.91 -20.90
C ALA A 403 13.98 7.40 -20.62
N ALA A 404 13.22 6.83 -19.66
CA ALA A 404 13.30 5.40 -19.33
C ALA A 404 11.91 4.71 -19.33
N VAL A 405 11.04 5.12 -20.25
CA VAL A 405 9.85 4.35 -20.70
C VAL A 405 9.82 4.33 -22.24
N GLY A 406 11.00 4.24 -22.86
CA GLY A 406 11.15 4.26 -24.31
C GLY A 406 12.39 3.53 -24.75
N ARG A 407 12.37 2.19 -24.66
CA ARG A 407 13.14 1.24 -25.49
C ARG A 407 12.95 -0.21 -25.03
N ILE A 408 11.88 -0.86 -25.50
CA ILE A 408 11.87 -2.30 -25.84
C ILE A 408 11.05 -2.42 -27.13
N MET A 409 11.69 -2.13 -28.27
CA MET A 409 11.24 -2.50 -29.62
C MET A 409 12.47 -2.38 -30.51
N GLU A 410 13.33 -3.38 -30.49
CA GLU A 410 14.31 -3.63 -31.54
C GLU A 410 14.70 -5.10 -31.40
N ASN A 411 13.88 -5.98 -32.00
CA ASN A 411 14.26 -7.26 -32.60
C ASN A 411 13.00 -8.07 -32.96
N ALA A 412 12.42 -7.76 -34.12
CA ALA A 412 11.62 -8.69 -34.91
C ALA A 412 11.87 -8.39 -36.41
N PRO A 413 11.86 -9.40 -37.29
CA PRO A 413 12.69 -9.47 -38.49
C PRO A 413 12.22 -8.57 -39.64
N LYS A 414 13.19 -8.02 -40.37
CA LYS A 414 13.01 -7.25 -41.60
C LYS A 414 12.53 -8.15 -42.74
N THR A 415 11.43 -7.77 -43.39
CA THR A 415 11.11 -8.21 -44.75
C THR A 415 11.74 -7.25 -45.78
N PRO A 416 12.14 -7.73 -46.97
CA PRO A 416 13.01 -7.01 -47.89
C PRO A 416 12.26 -6.19 -48.95
N GLU A 417 13.05 -5.38 -49.68
CA GLU A 417 12.78 -4.71 -50.97
C GLU A 417 12.09 -3.33 -50.91
N GLN A 418 12.50 -2.28 -51.64
CA GLN A 418 13.52 -2.01 -52.68
C GLN A 418 13.63 -0.46 -52.71
N VAL A 419 14.81 0.15 -52.47
CA VAL A 419 15.72 0.77 -53.47
C VAL A 419 15.09 1.80 -54.43
N SER A 420 15.52 3.06 -54.25
CA SER A 420 15.71 4.14 -55.26
C SER A 420 14.45 4.69 -55.97
N GLU A 421 14.33 5.92 -56.44
CA GLU A 421 15.21 7.09 -56.56
C GLU A 421 14.31 8.29 -56.93
N ASN A 422 14.93 9.46 -56.95
CA ASN A 422 14.42 10.79 -57.25
C ASN A 422 13.64 10.97 -58.57
N SER A 423 12.87 12.08 -58.56
CA SER A 423 12.67 13.09 -59.61
C SER A 423 11.47 13.01 -60.59
N GLY A 424 10.78 14.16 -60.67
CA GLY A 424 10.39 14.78 -61.95
C GLY A 424 8.93 14.62 -62.42
N ARG A 425 8.30 15.79 -62.69
CA ARG A 425 7.29 16.17 -63.74
C ARG A 425 6.70 15.02 -64.59
N ASP A 426 5.42 14.98 -64.93
CA ASP A 426 4.44 16.02 -65.32
C ASP A 426 3.05 15.78 -64.72
#